data_AF-A0A7S4UL76-F1
#
_entry.id   AF-A0A7S4UL76-F1
#
_cell.length_a   1.000
_cell.length_b   1.000
_cell.length_c   1.000
_cell.angle_alpha   90.00
_cell.angle_beta   90.00
_cell.angle_gamma   90.00
#
_symmetry.space_group_name_H-M   'P 1'
#
loop_
_entity.id
_entity.type
_entity.pdbx_description
1 polymer ?
#
loop_
_entity_poly.entity_id
_entity_poly.type
_entity_poly.pdbx_seq_one_letter_code
_entity_poly.pdbx_strand_id
1 'polypeptide(L)'
;VRFLKKVESVLLGYNRFKGNVPTELGWLMELRLLNLTDNRLTGNVPRELCNSRRLNEPLLSGFGCDAILCPLGTFHPDGVATNLGGCRPCPVDIQIDEDGFETSNASPYLGTTKCATADFHVGDVDGDGHLSQREILLLLFFFTQGDHWGHAFRDWMDMTVPSCSLPGVECRNGVDVTSINLKDAVLCSNDEGGNGPSSSCPGLPSEIGLLSKLEVLDLSRAIFLRGSIPTEIGMLKNLKTLDLSYCASMTGTIPSEIGECSSLQSLVLADGGFTGTIPDTIGNLRMLQKLSLGLNSLAGTIPSTIGRMKSVMEILLSRSHLTGTLPTTFGNLSKLENLELYGNELVGSIPSQLGQCLMLKRIDLFNNKLNGTLPIELVNIGLLQIFHLKTNQLSGTLPQGMGTMPLLSWFDASSNQLTGTVPDTFGHNHMLKDLRLGGNKFHGTVPGSLCTNVRINSGRARQFGCDAVLCPLGFYSDAGYASAGSGCKSCPDGESTMYLGSSKCRKFTQRDFLSMFFDVMGGESWPVERKRGWLEHSLSECHWAGISCDEDGIVNGLDFPINGVQLSDDFLMR
;
A
#
# COMPACT_ATOMS: atom_id res chain seq x y z
N VAL A 1 -19.94 39.67 29.19
CA VAL A 1 -18.90 40.69 29.53
C VAL A 1 -19.12 41.39 30.87
N ARG A 2 -20.25 42.08 31.16
CA ARG A 2 -20.45 42.87 32.41
C ARG A 2 -20.16 42.15 33.76
N PHE A 3 -20.26 40.82 33.81
CA PHE A 3 -20.01 40.01 35.01
C PHE A 3 -18.63 39.35 35.03
N LEU A 4 -17.87 39.44 33.93
CA LEU A 4 -16.62 38.70 33.68
C LEU A 4 -15.39 39.59 33.97
N LYS A 5 -15.28 40.09 35.20
CA LYS A 5 -14.28 41.12 35.57
C LYS A 5 -12.82 40.63 35.64
N LYS A 6 -12.57 39.32 35.59
CA LYS A 6 -11.23 38.71 35.73
C LYS A 6 -10.72 38.02 34.46
N VAL A 7 -11.39 38.20 33.32
CA VAL A 7 -11.00 37.52 32.08
C VAL A 7 -9.73 38.18 31.55
N GLU A 8 -8.64 37.42 31.51
CA GLU A 8 -7.34 37.88 31.02
C GLU A 8 -7.10 37.54 29.54
N SER A 9 -7.84 36.58 28.98
CA SER A 9 -7.72 36.16 27.58
C SER A 9 -9.07 35.83 26.95
N VAL A 10 -9.28 36.23 25.69
CA VAL A 10 -10.44 35.90 24.87
C VAL A 10 -9.94 35.41 23.51
N LEU A 11 -10.14 34.12 23.21
CA LEU A 11 -9.69 33.48 21.97
C LEU A 11 -10.91 33.02 21.18
N LEU A 12 -11.28 33.81 20.18
CA LEU A 12 -12.45 33.59 19.34
C LEU A 12 -12.07 33.38 17.87
N GLY A 13 -10.81 33.07 17.58
CA GLY A 13 -10.37 32.87 16.21
C GLY A 13 -11.04 31.66 15.53
N TYR A 14 -11.09 31.61 14.19
CA TYR A 14 -11.56 30.44 13.41
C TYR A 14 -13.04 30.05 13.59
N ASN A 15 -13.87 30.93 14.15
CA ASN A 15 -15.27 30.62 14.51
C ASN A 15 -16.31 31.05 13.46
N ARG A 16 -15.89 31.58 12.30
CA ARG A 16 -16.78 32.09 11.22
C ARG A 16 -17.78 33.16 11.69
N PHE A 17 -17.53 33.85 12.80
CA PHE A 17 -18.41 34.91 13.30
C PHE A 17 -18.59 36.01 12.26
N LYS A 18 -19.82 36.51 12.10
CA LYS A 18 -20.19 37.56 11.14
C LYS A 18 -20.64 38.82 11.87
N GLY A 19 -20.48 39.97 11.22
CA GLY A 19 -20.87 41.27 11.76
C GLY A 19 -19.72 42.00 12.44
N ASN A 20 -20.02 43.07 13.19
CA ASN A 20 -18.98 43.91 13.77
C ASN A 20 -18.41 43.31 15.06
N VAL A 21 -17.16 43.66 15.39
CA VAL A 21 -16.57 43.34 16.69
C VAL A 21 -17.45 43.98 17.78
N PRO A 22 -17.92 43.22 18.80
CA PRO A 22 -18.77 43.77 19.85
C PRO A 22 -18.04 44.82 20.70
N THR A 23 -18.69 45.95 20.98
CA THR A 23 -18.14 47.03 21.82
C THR A 23 -17.90 46.57 23.24
N GLU A 24 -18.69 45.61 23.72
CA GLU A 24 -18.63 45.09 25.08
C GLU A 24 -17.30 44.41 25.39
N LEU A 25 -16.57 43.87 24.39
CA LEU A 25 -15.24 43.28 24.61
C LEU A 25 -14.27 44.28 25.25
N GLY A 26 -14.42 45.58 24.96
CA GLY A 26 -13.64 46.64 25.56
C GLY A 26 -13.91 46.89 27.06
N TRP A 27 -14.93 46.26 27.64
CA TRP A 27 -15.23 46.40 29.08
C TRP A 27 -14.59 45.29 29.93
N LEU A 28 -13.82 44.38 29.32
CA LEU A 28 -13.04 43.37 30.04
C LEU A 28 -11.74 44.00 30.58
N MET A 29 -11.82 44.54 31.80
CA MET A 29 -10.77 45.37 32.40
C MET A 29 -9.42 44.66 32.64
N GLU A 30 -9.42 43.33 32.70
CA GLU A 30 -8.22 42.51 32.91
C GLU A 30 -7.73 41.84 31.62
N LEU A 31 -8.37 42.10 30.48
CA LEU A 31 -8.06 41.47 29.21
C LEU A 31 -6.67 41.89 28.71
N ARG A 32 -5.80 40.91 28.53
CA ARG A 32 -4.43 41.06 28.04
C ARG A 32 -4.24 40.49 26.65
N LEU A 33 -4.96 39.41 26.34
CA LEU A 33 -4.86 38.70 25.07
C LEU A 33 -6.24 38.58 24.40
N LEU A 34 -6.34 39.03 23.15
CA LEU A 34 -7.56 38.94 22.35
C LEU A 34 -7.22 38.41 20.95
N ASN A 35 -7.72 37.21 20.64
CA ASN A 35 -7.61 36.63 19.30
C ASN A 35 -8.99 36.62 18.63
N LEU A 36 -9.13 37.34 17.51
CA LEU A 36 -10.34 37.38 16.68
C LEU A 36 -10.06 36.89 15.24
N THR A 37 -8.90 36.30 14.97
CA THR A 37 -8.44 35.95 13.60
C THR A 37 -9.35 34.92 12.93
N ASP A 38 -9.36 34.85 11.61
CA ASP A 38 -10.15 33.88 10.83
C ASP A 38 -11.65 33.79 11.22
N ASN A 39 -12.26 34.96 11.36
CA ASN A 39 -13.71 35.12 11.38
C ASN A 39 -14.16 35.94 10.16
N ARG A 40 -15.47 36.03 9.93
CA ARG A 40 -16.08 36.86 8.86
C ARG A 40 -16.56 38.21 9.42
N LEU A 41 -15.76 38.80 10.31
CA LEU A 41 -16.09 40.06 10.99
C LEU A 41 -15.91 41.24 10.03
N THR A 42 -16.72 42.29 10.22
CA THR A 42 -16.79 43.47 9.35
C THR A 42 -16.74 44.77 10.17
N GLY A 43 -16.60 45.93 9.54
CA GLY A 43 -16.68 47.22 10.21
C GLY A 43 -15.42 47.64 10.98
N ASN A 44 -15.55 48.67 11.82
CA ASN A 44 -14.43 49.30 12.53
C ASN A 44 -14.12 48.60 13.85
N VAL A 45 -12.88 48.74 14.33
CA VAL A 45 -12.52 48.33 15.69
C VAL A 45 -13.27 49.22 16.70
N PRO A 46 -14.01 48.67 17.68
CA PRO A 46 -14.72 49.45 18.69
C PRO A 46 -13.77 50.33 19.50
N ARG A 47 -14.18 51.57 19.76
CA ARG A 47 -13.41 52.54 20.56
C ARG A 47 -13.16 52.05 21.98
N GLU A 48 -14.10 51.30 22.54
CA GLU A 48 -14.02 50.71 23.87
C GLU A 48 -12.90 49.68 23.95
N LEU A 49 -12.70 48.91 22.88
CA LEU A 49 -11.64 47.90 22.80
C LEU A 49 -10.27 48.55 22.55
N CYS A 50 -10.24 49.55 21.67
CA CYS A 50 -9.05 50.35 21.36
C CYS A 50 -8.47 51.08 22.59
N ASN A 51 -9.31 51.50 23.54
CA ASN A 51 -8.87 52.22 24.75
C ASN A 51 -8.48 51.30 25.93
N SER A 52 -8.38 49.99 25.71
CA SER A 52 -8.02 49.04 26.77
C SER A 52 -6.54 49.17 27.15
N ARG A 53 -6.26 49.65 28.37
CA ARG A 53 -4.91 49.93 28.85
C ARG A 53 -4.05 48.69 29.15
N ARG A 54 -4.62 47.48 29.10
CA ARG A 54 -3.95 46.22 29.46
C ARG A 54 -3.82 45.23 28.32
N LEU A 55 -4.47 45.47 27.17
CA LEU A 55 -4.10 44.75 25.95
C LEU A 55 -2.69 45.19 25.60
N ASN A 56 -1.76 44.24 25.44
CA ASN A 56 -0.42 44.52 24.92
C ASN A 56 -0.57 45.28 23.59
N GLU A 57 -0.09 46.51 23.53
CA GLU A 57 -0.01 47.20 22.25
C GLU A 57 1.15 46.63 21.40
N PRO A 58 1.02 46.56 20.06
CA PRO A 58 -0.11 47.11 19.28
C PRO A 58 -0.63 46.24 18.13
N LEU A 59 -1.96 46.12 18.04
CA LEU A 59 -2.63 46.12 16.75
C LEU A 59 -2.92 47.55 16.22
N LEU A 60 -2.64 48.61 17.02
CA LEU A 60 -3.11 49.99 16.75
C LEU A 60 -2.16 51.15 17.09
N SER A 61 -0.92 50.91 17.57
CA SER A 61 0.01 51.99 17.90
C SER A 61 0.38 52.77 16.63
N GLY A 62 -0.29 53.92 16.44
CA GLY A 62 -0.04 54.83 15.32
C GLY A 62 -1.24 55.14 14.44
N PHE A 63 -2.33 54.36 14.47
CA PHE A 63 -3.44 54.52 13.50
C PHE A 63 -4.74 55.11 14.08
N GLY A 64 -4.85 55.25 15.40
CA GLY A 64 -6.05 55.76 16.07
C GLY A 64 -7.25 54.81 15.96
N CYS A 65 -8.29 55.01 16.78
CA CYS A 65 -9.45 54.11 16.84
C CYS A 65 -10.41 54.19 15.64
N ASP A 66 -10.04 54.93 14.59
CA ASP A 66 -10.78 55.02 13.33
C ASP A 66 -10.16 54.14 12.23
N ALA A 67 -9.17 53.29 12.59
CA ALA A 67 -8.52 52.36 11.68
C ALA A 67 -9.48 51.25 11.19
N ILE A 68 -9.33 50.89 9.91
CA ILE A 68 -10.11 49.86 9.24
C ILE A 68 -9.26 48.61 8.99
N LEU A 69 -9.87 47.43 9.10
CA LEU A 69 -9.24 46.17 8.70
C LEU A 69 -9.09 46.13 7.18
N CYS A 70 -7.90 45.78 6.67
CA CYS A 70 -7.72 45.71 5.23
C CYS A 70 -8.60 44.62 4.59
N PRO A 71 -9.33 44.95 3.51
CA PRO A 71 -10.25 44.01 2.86
C PRO A 71 -9.50 42.85 2.17
N LEU A 72 -10.22 41.76 1.93
CA LEU A 72 -9.74 40.60 1.16
C LEU A 72 -9.14 41.05 -0.19
N GLY A 73 -7.99 40.46 -0.55
CA GLY A 73 -7.23 40.84 -1.75
C GLY A 73 -6.26 42.03 -1.54
N THR A 74 -6.21 42.59 -0.33
CA THR A 74 -5.27 43.67 0.05
C THR A 74 -4.54 43.36 1.36
N PHE A 75 -3.42 44.05 1.62
CA PHE A 75 -2.63 43.94 2.84
C PHE A 75 -2.10 45.31 3.30
N HIS A 76 -1.78 45.45 4.59
CA HIS A 76 -1.02 46.58 5.13
C HIS A 76 -0.06 46.04 6.18
N PRO A 77 1.18 46.54 6.35
CA PRO A 77 2.16 45.98 7.30
C PRO A 77 1.63 45.73 8.73
N ASP A 78 0.68 46.57 9.16
CA ASP A 78 0.06 46.49 10.49
C ASP A 78 -1.34 45.83 10.50
N GLY A 79 -1.81 45.32 9.35
CA GLY A 79 -3.11 44.65 9.17
C GLY A 79 -4.31 45.61 9.15
N VAL A 80 -4.12 46.82 9.65
CA VAL A 80 -5.09 47.92 9.67
C VAL A 80 -4.53 49.15 8.98
N ALA A 81 -5.41 50.01 8.46
CA ALA A 81 -5.03 51.29 7.84
C ALA A 81 -5.95 52.43 8.31
N THR A 82 -5.50 53.69 8.23
CA THR A 82 -6.33 54.87 8.57
C THR A 82 -7.43 55.16 7.54
N ASN A 83 -7.31 54.60 6.32
CA ASN A 83 -8.35 54.60 5.28
C ASN A 83 -8.06 53.49 4.25
N LEU A 84 -9.02 53.21 3.35
CA LEU A 84 -8.90 52.14 2.34
C LEU A 84 -7.71 52.32 1.39
N GLY A 85 -7.24 53.55 1.18
CA GLY A 85 -6.07 53.86 0.36
C GLY A 85 -4.73 53.50 1.01
N GLY A 86 -4.72 53.20 2.32
CA GLY A 86 -3.54 52.67 3.01
C GLY A 86 -3.31 51.18 2.75
N CYS A 87 -4.37 50.41 2.46
CA CYS A 87 -4.27 48.99 2.15
C CYS A 87 -3.76 48.78 0.71
N ARG A 88 -2.65 48.04 0.56
CA ARG A 88 -2.01 47.76 -0.74
C ARG A 88 -2.63 46.51 -1.37
N PRO A 89 -2.89 46.49 -2.69
CA PRO A 89 -3.32 45.28 -3.39
C PRO A 89 -2.26 44.17 -3.30
N CYS A 90 -2.68 42.91 -3.21
CA CYS A 90 -1.75 41.80 -3.39
C CYS A 90 -1.30 41.70 -4.86
N PRO A 91 0.02 41.58 -5.16
CA PRO A 91 0.50 41.44 -6.53
C PRO A 91 -0.01 40.14 -7.15
N VAL A 92 -0.70 40.23 -8.29
CA VAL A 92 -1.11 39.07 -9.09
C VAL A 92 0.03 38.73 -10.06
N ASP A 93 1.15 38.27 -9.54
CA ASP A 93 2.18 37.66 -10.36
C ASP A 93 1.93 36.15 -10.33
N ILE A 94 1.44 35.60 -11.45
CA ILE A 94 1.45 34.16 -11.69
C ILE A 94 2.93 33.81 -11.88
N GLN A 95 3.57 33.35 -10.83
CA GLN A 95 4.88 32.72 -10.97
C GLN A 95 4.63 31.24 -11.25
N ILE A 96 5.01 30.84 -12.46
CA ILE A 96 5.31 29.47 -12.78
C ILE A 96 6.66 29.23 -12.10
N ASP A 97 6.70 28.39 -11.07
CA ASP A 97 7.97 27.95 -10.50
C ASP A 97 8.79 27.17 -11.55
N GLU A 98 10.06 26.88 -11.28
CA GLU A 98 10.91 26.16 -12.24
C GLU A 98 10.38 24.75 -12.59
N ASP A 99 9.32 24.29 -11.90
CA ASP A 99 8.65 22.99 -12.05
C ASP A 99 7.26 23.06 -12.73
N GLY A 100 6.77 24.24 -13.11
CA GLY A 100 5.58 24.38 -13.97
C GLY A 100 4.23 24.54 -13.28
N PHE A 101 4.16 24.81 -11.96
CA PHE A 101 2.88 25.03 -11.27
C PHE A 101 2.49 26.50 -11.19
N GLU A 102 1.21 26.81 -11.48
CA GLU A 102 0.63 28.14 -11.26
C GLU A 102 0.30 28.34 -9.77
N THR A 103 0.98 29.27 -9.10
CA THR A 103 0.56 29.77 -7.79
C THR A 103 0.09 31.22 -7.88
N SER A 104 -0.95 31.58 -7.12
CA SER A 104 -1.49 32.95 -7.05
C SER A 104 -1.35 33.50 -5.63
N ASN A 105 -0.78 34.69 -5.48
CA ASN A 105 -0.78 35.41 -4.20
C ASN A 105 -2.21 35.87 -3.86
N ALA A 106 -2.79 35.31 -2.80
CA ALA A 106 -4.06 35.79 -2.27
C ALA A 106 -3.84 36.45 -0.89
N SER A 107 -4.70 37.40 -0.55
CA SER A 107 -4.93 37.78 0.84
C SER A 107 -6.10 36.90 1.32
N PRO A 108 -5.83 35.85 2.11
CA PRO A 108 -6.84 34.85 2.42
C PRO A 108 -7.87 35.37 3.43
N TYR A 109 -7.57 36.47 4.15
CA TYR A 109 -8.43 37.03 5.20
C TYR A 109 -8.40 38.56 5.27
N LEU A 110 -9.42 39.15 5.91
CA LEU A 110 -9.43 40.58 6.28
C LEU A 110 -8.40 40.86 7.38
N GLY A 111 -7.67 41.97 7.25
CA GLY A 111 -6.64 42.38 8.21
C GLY A 111 -5.23 41.82 7.94
N THR A 112 -5.02 41.26 6.74
CA THR A 112 -3.76 40.60 6.36
C THR A 112 -2.57 41.57 6.40
N THR A 113 -1.48 41.18 7.09
CA THR A 113 -0.29 42.04 7.28
C THR A 113 0.74 41.96 6.15
N LYS A 114 0.76 40.86 5.39
CA LYS A 114 1.54 40.62 4.17
C LYS A 114 0.80 39.63 3.26
N CYS A 115 0.91 39.78 1.94
CA CYS A 115 0.38 38.77 1.01
C CYS A 115 1.27 37.52 1.04
N ALA A 116 0.66 36.34 1.05
CA ALA A 116 1.36 35.07 1.07
C ALA A 116 1.12 34.30 -0.24
N THR A 117 2.18 33.74 -0.83
CA THR A 117 2.10 32.39 -1.42
C THR A 117 1.75 31.47 -0.26
N ALA A 118 0.80 30.56 -0.41
CA ALA A 118 0.25 29.73 0.66
C ALA A 118 1.31 29.22 1.68
N ASP A 119 1.54 29.98 2.74
CA ASP A 119 2.39 29.70 3.89
C ASP A 119 2.06 30.73 4.98
N PHE A 120 1.54 30.26 6.12
CA PHE A 120 1.12 31.11 7.24
C PHE A 120 2.15 31.11 8.37
N HIS A 121 2.37 32.30 8.96
CA HIS A 121 3.11 32.52 10.22
C HIS A 121 2.32 33.51 11.09
N VAL A 122 1.88 33.11 12.28
CA VAL A 122 1.62 33.92 13.51
C VAL A 122 1.45 32.90 14.66
N GLY A 123 1.99 32.97 15.88
CA GLY A 123 2.81 33.95 16.58
C GLY A 123 2.62 33.78 18.10
N ASP A 124 3.47 32.97 18.75
CA ASP A 124 4.06 33.27 20.06
C ASP A 124 5.44 32.60 20.08
N VAL A 125 6.42 33.44 19.81
CA VAL A 125 7.76 33.07 19.43
C VAL A 125 8.59 32.91 20.71
N ASP A 126 9.00 31.68 21.05
CA ASP A 126 10.25 31.48 21.81
C ASP A 126 11.29 32.40 21.15
N GLY A 127 12.06 33.19 21.91
CA GLY A 127 12.82 34.39 21.46
C GLY A 127 13.68 34.34 20.17
N ASP A 128 13.67 33.24 19.43
CA ASP A 128 14.33 32.91 18.17
C ASP A 128 13.39 32.64 16.94
N GLY A 129 12.07 32.62 17.05
CA GLY A 129 11.16 32.56 15.88
C GLY A 129 10.40 31.25 15.62
N HIS A 130 10.39 30.29 16.54
CA HIS A 130 9.90 28.93 16.27
C HIS A 130 8.58 28.57 16.98
N LEU A 131 7.73 27.77 16.32
CA LEU A 131 6.55 27.15 16.94
C LEU A 131 6.98 26.19 18.05
N SER A 132 6.35 26.32 19.21
CA SER A 132 6.50 25.40 20.32
C SER A 132 5.87 24.03 20.00
N GLN A 133 6.35 22.97 20.67
CA GLN A 133 5.77 21.62 20.52
C GLN A 133 4.27 21.61 20.87
N ARG A 134 3.83 22.46 21.82
CA ARG A 134 2.41 22.56 22.17
C ARG A 134 1.58 23.16 21.03
N GLU A 135 2.08 24.19 20.35
CA GLU A 135 1.38 24.78 19.20
C GLU A 135 1.27 23.79 18.05
N ILE A 136 2.30 23.00 17.79
CA ILE A 136 2.24 21.94 16.75
C ILE A 136 1.20 20.88 17.09
N LEU A 137 1.10 20.47 18.36
CA LEU A 137 0.06 19.55 18.82
C LEU A 137 -1.35 20.17 18.69
N LEU A 138 -1.50 21.46 18.96
CA LEU A 138 -2.77 22.16 18.74
C LEU A 138 -3.13 22.26 17.26
N LEU A 139 -2.16 22.49 16.37
CA LEU A 139 -2.39 22.44 14.92
C LEU A 139 -2.89 21.06 14.49
N LEU A 140 -2.25 19.99 14.98
CA LEU A 140 -2.70 18.62 14.73
C LEU A 140 -4.15 18.40 15.20
N PHE A 141 -4.47 18.89 16.41
CA PHE A 141 -5.83 18.85 16.96
C PHE A 141 -6.82 19.56 16.02
N PHE A 142 -6.59 20.82 15.66
CA PHE A 142 -7.53 21.58 14.83
C PHE A 142 -7.64 21.05 13.40
N PHE A 143 -6.52 20.68 12.76
CA PHE A 143 -6.50 20.22 11.38
C PHE A 143 -7.18 18.85 11.19
N THR A 144 -7.30 18.08 12.27
CA THR A 144 -7.97 16.78 12.26
C THR A 144 -9.28 16.78 13.06
N GLN A 145 -9.82 17.97 13.35
CA GLN A 145 -11.08 18.17 14.07
C GLN A 145 -11.13 17.45 15.44
N GLY A 146 -10.17 17.83 16.28
CA GLY A 146 -9.93 17.40 17.65
C GLY A 146 -11.14 17.26 18.56
N ASP A 147 -12.12 18.14 18.39
CA ASP A 147 -13.35 18.14 19.17
C ASP A 147 -14.15 16.83 19.00
N HIS A 148 -13.89 16.08 17.94
CA HIS A 148 -14.55 14.80 17.61
C HIS A 148 -13.69 13.56 17.88
N TRP A 149 -12.46 13.68 18.37
CA TRP A 149 -11.59 12.52 18.67
C TRP A 149 -12.18 11.60 19.76
N GLY A 150 -13.25 12.04 20.41
CA GLY A 150 -13.96 11.35 21.49
C GLY A 150 -13.74 12.03 22.83
N HIS A 151 -14.55 11.68 23.84
CA HIS A 151 -14.50 12.31 25.16
C HIS A 151 -13.15 12.22 25.88
N ALA A 152 -12.28 11.29 25.47
CA ALA A 152 -10.97 11.06 26.05
C ALA A 152 -9.93 12.15 25.72
N PHE A 153 -10.20 13.07 24.78
CA PHE A 153 -9.21 14.04 24.28
C PHE A 153 -9.52 15.50 24.64
N ARG A 154 -10.43 15.75 25.59
CA ARG A 154 -10.80 17.11 26.04
C ARG A 154 -9.62 17.93 26.57
N ASP A 155 -8.60 17.27 27.10
CA ASP A 155 -7.41 17.90 27.70
C ASP A 155 -6.51 18.59 26.67
N TRP A 156 -6.65 18.27 25.38
CA TRP A 156 -5.86 18.90 24.31
C TRP A 156 -6.13 20.40 24.16
N MET A 157 -7.31 20.88 24.56
CA MET A 157 -7.62 22.32 24.60
C MET A 157 -7.29 22.99 25.95
N ASP A 158 -6.99 22.22 26.99
CA ASP A 158 -6.61 22.79 28.29
C ASP A 158 -5.12 23.17 28.29
N MET A 159 -4.86 24.48 28.20
CA MET A 159 -3.50 25.03 28.20
C MET A 159 -2.76 24.88 29.54
N THR A 160 -3.46 24.48 30.61
CA THR A 160 -2.83 24.17 31.90
C THR A 160 -2.25 22.75 31.95
N VAL A 161 -2.66 21.88 31.03
CA VAL A 161 -2.17 20.50 30.92
C VAL A 161 -0.87 20.47 30.10
N PRO A 162 0.26 20.01 30.66
CA PRO A 162 1.51 19.88 29.91
C PRO A 162 1.35 18.96 28.70
N SER A 163 2.07 19.25 27.61
CA SER A 163 2.03 18.42 26.38
C SER A 163 2.25 16.93 26.65
N CYS A 164 3.17 16.61 27.57
CA CYS A 164 3.53 15.24 27.94
C CYS A 164 2.50 14.52 28.82
N SER A 165 1.43 15.21 29.20
CA SER A 165 0.28 14.63 29.90
C SER A 165 -0.94 14.52 28.99
N LEU A 166 -0.83 14.95 27.73
CA LEU A 166 -1.92 14.79 26.76
C LEU A 166 -2.12 13.30 26.43
N PRO A 167 -3.38 12.84 26.36
CA PRO A 167 -3.70 11.49 25.90
C PRO A 167 -3.08 11.21 24.53
N GLY A 168 -2.32 10.12 24.43
CA GLY A 168 -1.63 9.71 23.20
C GLY A 168 -0.26 10.38 22.98
N VAL A 169 0.19 11.27 23.87
CA VAL A 169 1.52 11.92 23.75
C VAL A 169 2.48 11.36 24.78
N GLU A 170 3.65 10.90 24.34
CA GLU A 170 4.75 10.52 25.24
C GLU A 170 5.96 11.41 25.00
N CYS A 171 6.66 11.74 26.09
CA CYS A 171 7.85 12.57 26.05
C CYS A 171 9.07 11.89 26.67
N ARG A 172 10.25 12.21 26.14
CA ARG A 172 11.52 11.96 26.80
C ARG A 172 11.80 13.04 27.84
N ASN A 173 12.23 12.63 29.02
CA ASN A 173 12.56 13.50 30.15
C ASN A 173 11.43 14.48 30.55
N GLY A 174 10.19 14.19 30.18
CA GLY A 174 9.02 15.04 30.48
C GLY A 174 8.94 16.34 29.69
N VAL A 175 9.75 16.52 28.64
CA VAL A 175 9.80 17.77 27.85
C VAL A 175 9.69 17.51 26.35
N ASP A 176 10.50 16.60 25.81
CA ASP A 176 10.59 16.39 24.36
C ASP A 176 9.53 15.38 23.91
N VAL A 177 8.55 15.80 23.11
CA VAL A 177 7.57 14.92 22.48
C VAL A 177 8.28 13.92 21.57
N THR A 178 8.19 12.65 21.92
CA THR A 178 8.81 11.52 21.21
C THR A 178 7.80 10.58 20.58
N SER A 179 6.56 10.59 21.04
CA SER A 179 5.50 9.72 20.51
C SER A 179 4.18 10.49 20.42
N ILE A 180 3.50 10.34 19.30
CA ILE A 180 2.09 10.70 19.12
C ILE A 180 1.37 9.44 18.66
N ASN A 181 0.50 8.90 19.50
CA ASN A 181 -0.33 7.74 19.25
C ASN A 181 -1.81 8.11 19.41
N LEU A 182 -2.48 8.29 18.28
CA LEU A 182 -3.92 8.56 18.18
C LEU A 182 -4.61 7.44 17.40
N LYS A 183 -4.12 6.21 17.59
CA LYS A 183 -4.69 5.00 17.02
C LYS A 183 -6.17 4.88 17.40
N ASP A 184 -6.98 4.40 16.45
CA ASP A 184 -8.44 4.22 16.60
C ASP A 184 -9.23 5.52 16.88
N ALA A 185 -8.59 6.70 16.81
CA ALA A 185 -9.27 7.97 17.00
C ALA A 185 -10.25 8.27 15.85
N VAL A 186 -11.34 8.97 16.15
CA VAL A 186 -12.26 9.49 15.11
C VAL A 186 -11.77 10.88 14.72
N LEU A 187 -10.98 10.95 13.65
CA LEU A 187 -10.36 12.18 13.15
C LEU A 187 -11.18 12.70 11.96
N CYS A 188 -11.49 13.99 11.86
CA CYS A 188 -12.26 14.55 10.74
C CYS A 188 -13.71 14.04 10.59
N SER A 189 -14.44 13.81 11.70
CA SER A 189 -15.86 13.42 11.64
C SER A 189 -16.75 14.56 11.12
N ASN A 190 -17.75 14.23 10.29
CA ASN A 190 -18.81 15.20 9.98
C ASN A 190 -19.79 15.25 11.16
N ASP A 191 -20.16 16.45 11.60
CA ASP A 191 -21.23 16.63 12.58
C ASP A 191 -22.58 16.06 12.08
N GLU A 192 -23.35 15.62 13.05
CA GLU A 192 -24.65 14.96 13.01
C GLU A 192 -25.58 15.33 11.84
N GLY A 193 -25.93 14.36 11.00
CA GLY A 193 -27.11 14.41 10.12
C GLY A 193 -26.96 15.07 8.75
N GLY A 194 -25.79 15.60 8.40
CA GLY A 194 -25.52 16.13 7.06
C GLY A 194 -24.92 15.07 6.12
N ASN A 195 -25.68 14.57 5.16
CA ASN A 195 -25.14 13.74 4.06
C ASN A 195 -24.27 14.61 3.12
N GLY A 196 -23.01 14.85 3.50
CA GLY A 196 -21.99 15.47 2.65
C GLY A 196 -20.65 15.66 3.40
N PRO A 197 -19.49 15.57 2.73
CA PRO A 197 -18.19 15.78 3.38
C PRO A 197 -18.06 17.21 3.91
N SER A 198 -17.64 17.39 5.17
CA SER A 198 -17.26 18.70 5.69
C SER A 198 -16.01 19.18 4.95
N SER A 199 -16.09 20.36 4.34
CA SER A 199 -15.01 20.96 3.53
C SER A 199 -13.88 21.56 4.36
N SER A 200 -13.64 21.05 5.57
CA SER A 200 -12.88 21.74 6.64
C SER A 200 -11.90 20.85 7.39
N CYS A 201 -11.57 19.64 6.91
CA CYS A 201 -10.53 18.81 7.51
C CYS A 201 -9.30 18.68 6.59
N PRO A 202 -8.25 19.49 6.81
CA PRO A 202 -7.02 19.41 6.01
C PRO A 202 -6.24 18.11 6.17
N GLY A 203 -6.33 17.42 7.33
CA GLY A 203 -5.55 16.21 7.60
C GLY A 203 -4.32 16.49 8.47
N LEU A 204 -3.18 15.84 8.18
CA LEU A 204 -1.93 16.12 8.91
C LEU A 204 -1.39 17.51 8.54
N PRO A 205 -1.07 18.39 9.51
CA PRO A 205 -0.42 19.67 9.25
C PRO A 205 1.06 19.48 8.85
N SER A 206 1.61 20.36 8.02
CA SER A 206 3.03 20.34 7.62
C SER A 206 3.97 20.58 8.80
N GLU A 207 3.53 21.37 9.78
CA GLU A 207 4.28 21.69 10.99
C GLU A 207 4.60 20.47 11.86
N ILE A 208 3.95 19.32 11.61
CA ILE A 208 4.35 18.05 12.25
C ILE A 208 5.84 17.74 12.02
N GLY A 209 6.40 18.16 10.88
CA GLY A 209 7.82 18.02 10.55
C GLY A 209 8.77 18.77 11.48
N LEU A 210 8.27 19.76 12.24
CA LEU A 210 9.05 20.55 13.19
C LEU A 210 9.26 19.84 14.53
N LEU A 211 8.55 18.74 14.81
CA LEU A 211 8.77 17.90 15.99
C LEU A 211 10.04 17.04 15.83
N SER A 212 11.20 17.69 15.77
CA SER A 212 12.49 17.06 15.45
C SER A 212 12.90 15.88 16.37
N LYS A 213 12.27 15.74 17.54
CA LYS A 213 12.49 14.64 18.49
C LYS A 213 11.51 13.48 18.35
N LEU A 214 10.50 13.61 17.49
CA LEU A 214 9.46 12.59 17.30
C LEU A 214 10.08 11.30 16.76
N GLU A 215 9.77 10.19 17.43
CA GLU A 215 10.22 8.84 17.09
C GLU A 215 9.06 7.96 16.60
N VAL A 216 7.84 8.22 17.09
CA VAL A 216 6.65 7.45 16.73
C VAL A 216 5.50 8.39 16.36
N LEU A 217 4.93 8.18 15.18
CA LEU A 217 3.66 8.75 14.77
C LEU A 217 2.73 7.60 14.35
N ASP A 218 1.76 7.28 15.20
CA ASP A 218 0.77 6.22 14.98
C ASP A 218 -0.64 6.83 14.96
N LEU A 219 -1.20 6.96 13.77
CA LEU A 219 -2.60 7.34 13.53
C LEU A 219 -3.38 6.17 12.92
N SER A 220 -2.94 4.92 13.15
CA SER A 220 -3.52 3.75 12.52
C SER A 220 -4.99 3.54 12.92
N ARG A 221 -5.81 3.11 11.95
CA ARG A 221 -7.28 2.98 12.09
C ARG A 221 -7.98 4.27 12.52
N ALA A 222 -7.38 5.43 12.27
CA ALA A 222 -8.06 6.70 12.49
C ALA A 222 -9.21 6.86 11.48
N ILE A 223 -10.44 6.78 11.99
CA ILE A 223 -11.64 6.82 11.15
C ILE A 223 -11.82 8.25 10.63
N PHE A 224 -12.05 8.39 9.33
CA PHE A 224 -12.23 9.64 8.57
C PHE A 224 -10.99 10.53 8.38
N LEU A 225 -9.79 10.12 8.84
CA LEU A 225 -8.56 10.87 8.53
C LEU A 225 -8.41 11.06 7.02
N ARG A 226 -8.29 12.33 6.60
CA ARG A 226 -8.22 12.78 5.21
C ARG A 226 -6.90 13.50 4.94
N GLY A 227 -6.75 14.00 3.72
CA GLY A 227 -5.55 14.73 3.28
C GLY A 227 -4.46 13.80 2.79
N SER A 228 -3.31 14.38 2.46
CA SER A 228 -2.10 13.67 2.05
C SER A 228 -1.06 13.67 3.17
N ILE A 229 -0.02 12.86 3.01
CA ILE A 229 1.17 12.97 3.87
C ILE A 229 1.92 14.25 3.47
N PRO A 230 2.16 15.20 4.39
CA PRO A 230 2.94 16.40 4.07
C PRO A 230 4.40 16.05 3.75
N THR A 231 5.03 16.80 2.84
CA THR A 231 6.43 16.58 2.42
C THR A 231 7.40 16.82 3.59
N GLU A 232 7.04 17.70 4.52
CA GLU A 232 7.77 18.00 5.75
C GLU A 232 7.93 16.78 6.67
N ILE A 233 7.22 15.68 6.45
CA ILE A 233 7.49 14.41 7.14
C ILE A 233 8.98 14.00 7.02
N GLY A 234 9.62 14.35 5.89
CA GLY A 234 11.04 14.10 5.65
C GLY A 234 11.97 14.80 6.64
N MET A 235 11.51 15.85 7.32
CA MET A 235 12.29 16.58 8.33
C MET A 235 12.47 15.78 9.63
N LEU A 236 11.63 14.78 9.89
CA LEU A 236 11.65 13.98 11.12
C LEU A 236 12.77 12.92 11.11
N LYS A 237 14.02 13.38 11.23
CA LYS A 237 15.21 12.51 11.15
C LYS A 237 15.30 11.47 12.28
N ASN A 238 14.57 11.65 13.38
CA ASN A 238 14.49 10.68 14.49
C ASN A 238 13.29 9.73 14.41
N LEU A 239 12.41 9.89 13.42
CA LEU A 239 11.23 9.05 13.26
C LEU A 239 11.65 7.60 13.01
N LYS A 240 11.16 6.69 13.86
CA LYS A 240 11.39 5.25 13.79
C LYS A 240 10.15 4.52 13.29
N THR A 241 8.96 5.01 13.63
CA THR A 241 7.70 4.40 13.24
C THR A 241 6.75 5.46 12.69
N LEU A 242 6.29 5.24 11.47
CA LEU A 242 5.15 5.94 10.87
C LEU A 242 4.09 4.91 10.52
N ASP A 243 2.94 4.96 11.21
CA ASP A 243 1.79 4.11 10.95
C ASP A 243 0.55 4.97 10.67
N LEU A 244 0.12 4.95 9.40
CA LEU A 244 -1.10 5.57 8.90
C LEU A 244 -2.02 4.51 8.25
N SER A 245 -1.90 3.26 8.70
CA SER A 245 -2.65 2.14 8.11
C SER A 245 -4.13 2.18 8.45
N TYR A 246 -4.97 1.63 7.58
CA TYR A 246 -6.43 1.59 7.71
C TYR A 246 -7.09 2.97 7.81
N CYS A 247 -6.46 3.98 7.18
CA CYS A 247 -6.97 5.34 7.05
C CYS A 247 -7.55 5.56 5.65
N ALA A 248 -8.59 4.80 5.29
CA ALA A 248 -9.09 4.70 3.91
C ALA A 248 -9.61 6.02 3.28
N SER A 249 -9.71 7.11 4.04
CA SER A 249 -10.11 8.44 3.55
C SER A 249 -8.91 9.36 3.23
N MET A 250 -7.68 8.90 3.46
CA MET A 250 -6.49 9.61 3.00
C MET A 250 -6.38 9.55 1.48
N THR A 251 -5.66 10.52 0.91
CA THR A 251 -5.56 10.74 -0.53
C THR A 251 -4.14 11.17 -0.90
N GLY A 252 -3.86 11.31 -2.19
CA GLY A 252 -2.56 11.75 -2.68
C GLY A 252 -1.56 10.60 -2.86
N THR A 253 -0.30 10.96 -3.02
CA THR A 253 0.81 10.05 -3.27
C THR A 253 1.68 9.86 -2.02
N ILE A 254 2.57 8.87 -2.05
CA ILE A 254 3.62 8.75 -1.03
C ILE A 254 4.71 9.79 -1.38
N PRO A 255 4.95 10.81 -0.54
CA PRO A 255 5.93 11.86 -0.83
C PRO A 255 7.35 11.30 -0.89
N SER A 256 8.18 11.85 -1.78
CA SER A 256 9.55 11.36 -1.99
C SER A 256 10.45 11.61 -0.77
N GLU A 257 10.12 12.65 -0.01
CA GLU A 257 10.78 13.15 1.18
C GLU A 257 10.72 12.14 2.34
N ILE A 258 9.79 11.18 2.29
CA ILE A 258 9.76 10.07 3.24
C ILE A 258 11.08 9.30 3.25
N GLY A 259 11.77 9.24 2.10
CA GLY A 259 13.09 8.63 1.96
C GLY A 259 14.20 9.34 2.73
N GLU A 260 13.93 10.53 3.27
CA GLU A 260 14.88 11.28 4.10
C GLU A 260 14.75 11.01 5.61
N CYS A 261 13.74 10.24 6.03
CA CYS A 261 13.57 9.80 7.42
C CYS A 261 14.61 8.72 7.75
N SER A 262 15.87 9.12 7.92
CA SER A 262 17.02 8.19 7.96
C SER A 262 16.97 7.16 9.10
N SER A 263 16.25 7.44 10.18
CA SER A 263 16.06 6.54 11.33
C SER A 263 14.85 5.61 11.23
N LEU A 264 14.09 5.68 10.13
CA LEU A 264 12.82 4.95 10.00
C LEU A 264 13.06 3.44 9.98
N GLN A 265 12.34 2.73 10.84
CA GLN A 265 12.39 1.28 11.03
C GLN A 265 11.09 0.60 10.59
N SER A 266 9.95 1.26 10.75
CA SER A 266 8.65 0.74 10.34
C SER A 266 7.86 1.81 9.60
N LEU A 267 7.51 1.53 8.35
CA LEU A 267 6.63 2.34 7.53
C LEU A 267 5.39 1.53 7.16
N VAL A 268 4.25 1.91 7.70
CA VAL A 268 2.98 1.19 7.54
C VAL A 268 1.91 2.16 7.02
N LEU A 269 1.60 2.04 5.73
CA LEU A 269 0.63 2.87 5.01
C LEU A 269 -0.46 2.00 4.35
N ALA A 270 -0.64 0.78 4.83
CA ALA A 270 -1.57 -0.17 4.21
C ALA A 270 -3.03 0.27 4.37
N ASP A 271 -3.86 0.11 3.34
CA ASP A 271 -5.28 0.50 3.36
C ASP A 271 -5.52 1.99 3.70
N GLY A 272 -4.75 2.87 3.05
CA GLY A 272 -4.77 4.33 3.25
C GLY A 272 -5.30 5.12 2.05
N GLY A 273 -5.77 4.48 0.98
CA GLY A 273 -6.24 5.18 -0.23
C GLY A 273 -5.12 5.85 -1.06
N PHE A 274 -3.85 5.50 -0.82
CA PHE A 274 -2.71 6.11 -1.51
C PHE A 274 -2.68 5.75 -3.00
N THR A 275 -2.29 6.72 -3.84
CA THR A 275 -2.21 6.60 -5.31
C THR A 275 -0.80 6.91 -5.80
N GLY A 276 -0.58 6.84 -7.13
CA GLY A 276 0.71 7.13 -7.74
C GLY A 276 1.69 5.95 -7.62
N THR A 277 2.98 6.23 -7.66
CA THR A 277 4.04 5.20 -7.66
C THR A 277 4.70 5.07 -6.28
N ILE A 278 5.41 3.95 -6.06
CA ILE A 278 6.34 3.84 -4.94
C ILE A 278 7.58 4.67 -5.28
N PRO A 279 7.93 5.71 -4.50
CA PRO A 279 9.05 6.58 -4.84
C PRO A 279 10.40 5.84 -4.73
N ASP A 280 11.30 6.08 -5.67
CA ASP A 280 12.64 5.47 -5.68
C ASP A 280 13.46 5.80 -4.42
N THR A 281 13.18 6.94 -3.80
CA THR A 281 13.82 7.40 -2.55
C THR A 281 13.55 6.49 -1.37
N ILE A 282 12.54 5.61 -1.42
CA ILE A 282 12.29 4.62 -0.36
C ILE A 282 13.49 3.71 -0.12
N GLY A 283 14.31 3.47 -1.15
CA GLY A 283 15.55 2.72 -1.04
C GLY A 283 16.64 3.39 -0.18
N ASN A 284 16.46 4.66 0.21
CA ASN A 284 17.38 5.36 1.12
C ASN A 284 17.18 4.99 2.59
N LEU A 285 16.05 4.35 2.94
CA LEU A 285 15.70 3.98 4.31
C LEU A 285 16.47 2.73 4.78
N ARG A 286 17.76 2.87 5.03
CA ARG A 286 18.68 1.76 5.34
C ARG A 286 18.39 1.04 6.67
N MET A 287 17.69 1.71 7.60
CA MET A 287 17.27 1.13 8.88
C MET A 287 15.90 0.46 8.81
N LEU A 288 15.19 0.58 7.68
CA LEU A 288 13.83 0.07 7.56
C LEU A 288 13.81 -1.45 7.71
N GLN A 289 12.99 -1.94 8.62
CA GLN A 289 12.73 -3.34 8.91
C GLN A 289 11.40 -3.79 8.32
N LYS A 290 10.39 -2.91 8.32
CA LYS A 290 9.06 -3.20 7.81
C LYS A 290 8.59 -2.14 6.83
N LEU A 291 8.25 -2.57 5.62
CA LEU A 291 7.59 -1.77 4.59
C LEU A 291 6.23 -2.39 4.28
N SER A 292 5.15 -1.69 4.62
CA SER A 292 3.79 -2.16 4.37
C SER A 292 2.97 -1.11 3.64
N LEU A 293 2.74 -1.30 2.34
CA LEU A 293 2.02 -0.38 1.45
C LEU A 293 0.84 -1.04 0.74
N GLY A 294 0.48 -2.28 1.09
CA GLY A 294 -0.59 -3.02 0.44
C GLY A 294 -1.99 -2.41 0.62
N LEU A 295 -2.98 -2.94 -0.10
CA LEU A 295 -4.38 -2.46 -0.07
C LEU A 295 -4.50 -0.97 -0.45
N ASN A 296 -3.70 -0.50 -1.41
CA ASN A 296 -3.75 0.87 -1.90
C ASN A 296 -3.94 0.89 -3.42
N SER A 297 -4.20 2.05 -3.99
CA SER A 297 -4.30 2.27 -5.45
C SER A 297 -2.95 2.61 -6.06
N LEU A 298 -1.85 2.05 -5.53
CA LEU A 298 -0.49 2.27 -6.02
C LEU A 298 -0.30 1.59 -7.38
N ALA A 299 0.31 2.29 -8.33
CA ALA A 299 0.58 1.86 -9.69
C ALA A 299 2.08 1.96 -10.02
N GLY A 300 2.44 1.58 -11.25
CA GLY A 300 3.83 1.59 -11.73
C GLY A 300 4.65 0.43 -11.17
N THR A 301 5.97 0.53 -11.30
CA THR A 301 6.89 -0.57 -10.99
C THR A 301 7.37 -0.58 -9.54
N ILE A 302 7.73 -1.75 -9.03
CA ILE A 302 8.50 -1.85 -7.79
C ILE A 302 9.92 -1.31 -8.04
N PRO A 303 10.37 -0.25 -7.33
CA PRO A 303 11.64 0.39 -7.63
C PRO A 303 12.81 -0.50 -7.25
N SER A 304 13.80 -0.61 -8.16
CA SER A 304 14.98 -1.46 -7.93
C SER A 304 15.84 -1.00 -6.74
N THR A 305 15.70 0.25 -6.33
CA THR A 305 16.35 0.84 -5.15
C THR A 305 15.96 0.16 -3.84
N ILE A 306 14.83 -0.57 -3.78
CA ILE A 306 14.44 -1.37 -2.61
C ILE A 306 15.56 -2.33 -2.18
N GLY A 307 16.35 -2.86 -3.12
CA GLY A 307 17.49 -3.72 -2.83
C GLY A 307 18.62 -3.09 -1.99
N ARG A 308 18.55 -1.77 -1.72
CA ARG A 308 19.47 -1.04 -0.84
C ARG A 308 19.08 -1.13 0.65
N MET A 309 17.85 -1.49 0.99
CA MET A 309 17.33 -1.57 2.36
C MET A 309 17.78 -2.83 3.08
N LYS A 310 19.07 -2.92 3.44
CA LYS A 310 19.69 -4.14 4.00
C LYS A 310 19.13 -4.61 5.35
N SER A 311 18.36 -3.78 6.04
CA SER A 311 17.72 -4.12 7.32
C SER A 311 16.32 -4.69 7.17
N VAL A 312 15.74 -4.68 5.97
CA VAL A 312 14.33 -5.03 5.76
C VAL A 312 14.08 -6.51 6.00
N MET A 313 13.03 -6.78 6.76
CA MET A 313 12.55 -8.10 7.13
C MET A 313 11.18 -8.38 6.50
N GLU A 314 10.35 -7.36 6.34
CA GLU A 314 9.00 -7.49 5.77
C GLU A 314 8.78 -6.48 4.63
N ILE A 315 8.41 -6.99 3.45
CA ILE A 315 7.93 -6.19 2.32
C ILE A 315 6.51 -6.68 1.98
N LEU A 316 5.52 -5.86 2.29
CA LEU A 316 4.09 -6.15 2.14
C LEU A 316 3.47 -5.13 1.16
N LEU A 317 3.39 -5.50 -0.11
CA LEU A 317 2.90 -4.66 -1.21
C LEU A 317 1.70 -5.31 -1.94
N SER A 318 0.95 -6.15 -1.24
CA SER A 318 -0.17 -6.91 -1.81
C SER A 318 -1.39 -6.06 -2.12
N ARG A 319 -2.20 -6.47 -3.11
CA ARG A 319 -3.50 -5.87 -3.44
C ARG A 319 -3.41 -4.38 -3.79
N SER A 320 -2.59 -4.09 -4.81
CA SER A 320 -2.50 -2.78 -5.45
C SER A 320 -2.51 -2.96 -6.98
N HIS A 321 -2.12 -1.95 -7.74
CA HIS A 321 -2.04 -1.97 -9.21
C HIS A 321 -0.57 -1.97 -9.71
N LEU A 322 0.35 -2.60 -8.95
CA LEU A 322 1.76 -2.61 -9.30
C LEU A 322 2.00 -3.45 -10.58
N THR A 323 2.79 -2.91 -11.50
CA THR A 323 3.14 -3.51 -12.79
C THR A 323 4.66 -3.74 -12.90
N GLY A 324 5.11 -4.22 -14.07
CA GLY A 324 6.52 -4.49 -14.33
C GLY A 324 7.00 -5.79 -13.69
N THR A 325 8.32 -5.94 -13.58
CA THR A 325 8.97 -7.19 -13.15
C THR A 325 9.43 -7.13 -11.70
N LEU A 326 9.62 -8.30 -11.07
CA LEU A 326 10.26 -8.37 -9.76
C LEU A 326 11.74 -7.94 -9.89
N PRO A 327 12.23 -6.97 -9.11
CA PRO A 327 13.62 -6.54 -9.18
C PRO A 327 14.59 -7.68 -8.83
N THR A 328 15.59 -7.91 -9.67
CA THR A 328 16.70 -8.83 -9.36
C THR A 328 17.47 -8.40 -8.11
N THR A 329 17.40 -7.11 -7.77
CA THR A 329 17.98 -6.54 -6.54
C THR A 329 17.30 -7.03 -5.27
N PHE A 330 16.19 -7.76 -5.31
CA PHE A 330 15.68 -8.45 -4.12
C PHE A 330 16.68 -9.42 -3.52
N GLY A 331 17.54 -10.06 -4.33
CA GLY A 331 18.60 -10.95 -3.82
C GLY A 331 19.60 -10.27 -2.89
N ASN A 332 19.63 -8.94 -2.86
CA ASN A 332 20.48 -8.16 -1.96
C ASN A 332 19.93 -8.04 -0.53
N LEU A 333 18.69 -8.49 -0.27
CA LEU A 333 17.99 -8.30 0.99
C LEU A 333 18.19 -9.50 1.94
N SER A 334 19.41 -9.60 2.50
CA SER A 334 19.84 -10.77 3.29
C SER A 334 19.07 -11.03 4.58
N LYS A 335 18.29 -10.06 5.08
CA LYS A 335 17.43 -10.18 6.27
C LYS A 335 15.95 -10.37 5.95
N LEU A 336 15.57 -10.39 4.67
CA LEU A 336 14.16 -10.47 4.27
C LEU A 336 13.57 -11.81 4.72
N GLU A 337 12.49 -11.73 5.48
CA GLU A 337 11.75 -12.88 6.00
C GLU A 337 10.41 -13.08 5.28
N ASN A 338 9.70 -11.99 4.99
CA ASN A 338 8.37 -12.04 4.37
C ASN A 338 8.31 -11.13 3.14
N LEU A 339 7.93 -11.72 2.00
CA LEU A 339 7.67 -11.02 0.76
C LEU A 339 6.24 -11.30 0.28
N GLU A 340 5.37 -10.30 0.38
CA GLU A 340 3.97 -10.41 -0.04
C GLU A 340 3.67 -9.40 -1.16
N LEU A 341 3.49 -9.91 -2.38
CA LEU A 341 3.21 -9.11 -3.59
C LEU A 341 1.94 -9.58 -4.32
N TYR A 342 1.11 -10.39 -3.67
CA TYR A 342 -0.06 -11.00 -4.28
C TYR A 342 -1.13 -9.99 -4.68
N GLY A 343 -1.93 -10.33 -5.69
CA GLY A 343 -3.04 -9.46 -6.14
C GLY A 343 -2.57 -8.14 -6.76
N ASN A 344 -1.54 -8.20 -7.59
CA ASN A 344 -1.05 -7.07 -8.39
C ASN A 344 -1.08 -7.45 -9.89
N GLU A 345 -0.45 -6.65 -10.74
CA GLU A 345 -0.33 -6.87 -12.17
C GLU A 345 1.12 -7.15 -12.61
N LEU A 346 1.92 -7.75 -11.72
CA LEU A 346 3.33 -8.03 -11.98
C LEU A 346 3.50 -9.07 -13.10
N VAL A 347 4.48 -8.84 -13.97
CA VAL A 347 4.81 -9.64 -15.16
C VAL A 347 6.26 -10.13 -15.12
N GLY A 348 6.65 -10.96 -16.09
CA GLY A 348 8.00 -11.48 -16.20
C GLY A 348 8.28 -12.63 -15.25
N SER A 349 9.53 -13.08 -15.21
CA SER A 349 9.96 -14.24 -14.42
C SER A 349 10.24 -13.90 -12.96
N ILE A 350 10.12 -14.91 -12.10
CA ILE A 350 10.64 -14.85 -10.74
C ILE A 350 12.18 -14.85 -10.84
N PRO A 351 12.89 -13.83 -10.30
CA PRO A 351 14.34 -13.74 -10.42
C PRO A 351 15.03 -14.83 -9.60
N SER A 352 16.02 -15.51 -10.19
CA SER A 352 16.81 -16.54 -9.49
C SER A 352 17.58 -15.98 -8.29
N GLN A 353 17.89 -14.68 -8.32
CA GLN A 353 18.53 -13.96 -7.22
C GLN A 353 17.71 -13.99 -5.93
N LEU A 354 16.39 -14.22 -5.98
CA LEU A 354 15.58 -14.40 -4.77
C LEU A 354 16.05 -15.60 -3.93
N GLY A 355 16.69 -16.59 -4.56
CA GLY A 355 17.36 -17.71 -3.87
C GLY A 355 18.53 -17.31 -2.97
N GLN A 356 18.99 -16.05 -3.02
CA GLN A 356 20.03 -15.50 -2.15
C GLN A 356 19.48 -14.99 -0.81
N CYS A 357 18.16 -14.82 -0.69
CA CYS A 357 17.50 -14.35 0.52
C CYS A 357 17.25 -15.52 1.49
N LEU A 358 18.33 -16.00 2.11
CA LEU A 358 18.32 -17.22 2.93
C LEU A 358 17.44 -17.14 4.20
N MET A 359 17.05 -15.93 4.60
CA MET A 359 16.17 -15.68 5.75
C MET A 359 14.67 -15.74 5.41
N LEU A 360 14.31 -15.88 4.13
CA LEU A 360 12.92 -15.90 3.69
C LEU A 360 12.17 -17.09 4.29
N LYS A 361 11.04 -16.78 4.91
CA LYS A 361 10.07 -17.72 5.50
C LYS A 361 8.78 -17.76 4.69
N ARG A 362 8.42 -16.66 4.03
CA ARG A 362 7.19 -16.53 3.24
C ARG A 362 7.40 -15.79 1.92
N ILE A 363 6.89 -16.38 0.85
CA ILE A 363 6.78 -15.75 -0.47
C ILE A 363 5.33 -15.91 -0.97
N ASP A 364 4.61 -14.79 -1.07
CA ASP A 364 3.26 -14.75 -1.65
C ASP A 364 3.26 -13.91 -2.94
N LEU A 365 3.13 -14.59 -4.08
CA LEU A 365 3.09 -13.99 -5.42
C LEU A 365 1.80 -14.32 -6.18
N PHE A 366 0.82 -14.92 -5.51
CA PHE A 366 -0.42 -15.38 -6.15
C PHE A 366 -1.25 -14.24 -6.75
N ASN A 367 -2.10 -14.54 -7.71
CA ASN A 367 -2.93 -13.57 -8.45
C ASN A 367 -2.06 -12.43 -9.05
N ASN A 368 -1.14 -12.80 -9.93
CA ASN A 368 -0.34 -11.87 -10.75
C ASN A 368 -0.33 -12.39 -12.21
N LYS A 369 0.52 -11.80 -13.06
CA LYS A 369 0.75 -12.20 -14.46
C LYS A 369 2.19 -12.72 -14.67
N LEU A 370 2.81 -13.30 -13.63
CA LEU A 370 4.18 -13.80 -13.67
C LEU A 370 4.30 -14.99 -14.62
N ASN A 371 5.39 -15.07 -15.38
CA ASN A 371 5.62 -16.09 -16.40
C ASN A 371 7.02 -16.71 -16.29
N GLY A 372 7.40 -17.53 -17.26
CA GLY A 372 8.68 -18.25 -17.24
C GLY A 372 8.70 -19.39 -16.22
N THR A 373 9.88 -19.95 -15.97
CA THR A 373 10.06 -21.13 -15.12
C THR A 373 10.29 -20.78 -13.66
N LEU A 374 10.10 -21.77 -12.78
CA LEU A 374 10.54 -21.68 -11.39
C LEU A 374 12.08 -21.82 -11.33
N PRO A 375 12.82 -20.82 -10.82
CA PRO A 375 14.26 -20.93 -10.68
C PRO A 375 14.65 -22.05 -9.71
N ILE A 376 15.66 -22.84 -10.08
CA ILE A 376 16.20 -23.91 -9.23
C ILE A 376 16.83 -23.35 -7.94
N GLU A 377 17.33 -22.12 -8.00
CA GLU A 377 17.98 -21.42 -6.89
C GLU A 377 17.04 -21.17 -5.71
N LEU A 378 15.72 -21.18 -5.90
CA LEU A 378 14.75 -21.05 -4.81
C LEU A 378 14.84 -22.20 -3.80
N VAL A 379 15.37 -23.36 -4.21
CA VAL A 379 15.64 -24.51 -3.32
C VAL A 379 16.65 -24.15 -2.23
N ASN A 380 17.50 -23.14 -2.43
CA ASN A 380 18.48 -22.70 -1.44
C ASN A 380 17.85 -22.00 -0.21
N ILE A 381 16.59 -21.59 -0.30
CA ILE A 381 15.89 -20.88 0.79
C ILE A 381 15.43 -21.89 1.85
N GLY A 382 16.38 -22.41 2.63
CA GLY A 382 16.13 -23.48 3.60
C GLY A 382 15.12 -23.14 4.70
N LEU A 383 14.85 -21.84 4.93
CA LEU A 383 13.89 -21.37 5.93
C LEU A 383 12.46 -21.17 5.39
N LEU A 384 12.23 -21.38 4.08
CA LEU A 384 10.94 -21.12 3.46
C LEU A 384 9.88 -22.08 3.99
N GLN A 385 8.77 -21.53 4.48
CA GLN A 385 7.63 -22.27 5.04
C GLN A 385 6.39 -22.17 4.16
N ILE A 386 6.16 -21.00 3.57
CA ILE A 386 4.97 -20.68 2.77
C ILE A 386 5.43 -20.15 1.42
N PHE A 387 4.97 -20.81 0.36
CA PHE A 387 5.21 -20.38 -1.01
C PHE A 387 3.93 -20.47 -1.84
N HIS A 388 3.34 -19.32 -2.15
CA HIS A 388 2.11 -19.23 -2.93
C HIS A 388 2.36 -18.53 -4.27
N LEU A 389 2.00 -19.23 -5.34
CA LEU A 389 2.18 -18.87 -6.75
C LEU A 389 0.87 -18.97 -7.54
N LYS A 390 -0.22 -19.34 -6.86
CA LYS A 390 -1.53 -19.59 -7.47
C LYS A 390 -1.95 -18.48 -8.44
N THR A 391 -2.59 -18.84 -9.55
CA THR A 391 -3.12 -17.87 -10.53
C THR A 391 -2.01 -16.96 -11.08
N ASN A 392 -1.10 -17.57 -11.84
CA ASN A 392 -0.08 -16.89 -12.62
C ASN A 392 0.02 -17.57 -14.00
N GLN A 393 1.06 -17.25 -14.77
CA GLN A 393 1.34 -17.81 -16.09
C GLN A 393 2.65 -18.63 -16.10
N LEU A 394 3.09 -19.14 -14.95
CA LEU A 394 4.36 -19.86 -14.79
C LEU A 394 4.34 -21.16 -15.61
N SER A 395 5.46 -21.48 -16.25
CA SER A 395 5.62 -22.62 -17.15
C SER A 395 6.83 -23.48 -16.77
N GLY A 396 7.09 -24.55 -17.53
CA GLY A 396 8.16 -25.50 -17.24
C GLY A 396 7.83 -26.42 -16.07
N THR A 397 8.85 -27.12 -15.55
CA THR A 397 8.65 -28.19 -14.57
C THR A 397 8.83 -27.70 -13.13
N LEU A 398 8.26 -28.44 -12.18
CA LEU A 398 8.56 -28.26 -10.76
C LEU A 398 9.99 -28.73 -10.45
N PRO A 399 10.84 -27.89 -9.84
CA PRO A 399 12.18 -28.32 -9.43
C PRO A 399 12.12 -29.44 -8.38
N GLN A 400 12.80 -30.56 -8.64
CA GLN A 400 12.80 -31.75 -7.76
C GLN A 400 13.24 -31.43 -6.32
N GLY A 401 14.18 -30.49 -6.17
CA GLY A 401 14.70 -30.06 -4.87
C GLY A 401 13.68 -29.36 -3.97
N MET A 402 12.58 -28.82 -4.52
CA MET A 402 11.56 -28.16 -3.69
C MET A 402 10.89 -29.11 -2.70
N GLY A 403 10.67 -30.37 -3.09
CA GLY A 403 10.15 -31.40 -2.18
C GLY A 403 11.10 -31.75 -1.04
N THR A 404 12.38 -31.39 -1.13
CA THR A 404 13.39 -31.64 -0.08
C THR A 404 13.62 -30.46 0.86
N MET A 405 12.93 -29.32 0.65
CA MET A 405 13.08 -28.15 1.49
C MET A 405 12.59 -28.43 2.92
N PRO A 406 13.43 -28.22 3.95
CA PRO A 406 13.23 -28.84 5.26
C PRO A 406 12.09 -28.21 6.05
N LEU A 407 11.71 -26.96 5.78
CA LEU A 407 10.66 -26.24 6.50
C LEU A 407 9.42 -25.92 5.65
N LEU A 408 9.39 -26.33 4.38
CA LEU A 408 8.30 -26.03 3.47
C LEU A 408 7.02 -26.75 3.94
N SER A 409 6.01 -25.96 4.32
CA SER A 409 4.77 -26.44 4.92
C SER A 409 3.56 -26.17 4.02
N TRP A 410 3.53 -25.05 3.31
CA TRP A 410 2.48 -24.71 2.35
C TRP A 410 3.08 -24.36 1.00
N PHE A 411 2.72 -25.13 -0.02
CA PHE A 411 3.08 -24.86 -1.40
C PHE A 411 1.85 -24.87 -2.29
N ASP A 412 1.51 -23.72 -2.85
CA ASP A 412 0.39 -23.57 -3.78
C ASP A 412 0.88 -23.04 -5.13
N ALA A 413 0.97 -23.92 -6.12
CA ALA A 413 1.33 -23.58 -7.50
C ALA A 413 0.15 -23.81 -8.46
N SER A 414 -1.07 -23.91 -7.93
CA SER A 414 -2.28 -24.17 -8.71
C SER A 414 -2.57 -23.07 -9.74
N SER A 415 -3.34 -23.37 -10.79
CA SER A 415 -3.78 -22.39 -11.80
C SER A 415 -2.60 -21.67 -12.48
N ASN A 416 -1.70 -22.43 -13.08
CA ASN A 416 -0.52 -21.98 -13.84
C ASN A 416 -0.41 -22.81 -15.14
N GLN A 417 0.73 -22.75 -15.82
CA GLN A 417 1.05 -23.52 -17.03
C GLN A 417 2.18 -24.53 -16.79
N LEU A 418 2.37 -25.00 -15.54
CA LEU A 418 3.45 -25.91 -15.18
C LEU A 418 3.23 -27.28 -15.84
N THR A 419 4.30 -27.87 -16.36
CA THR A 419 4.31 -29.13 -17.11
C THR A 419 5.16 -30.20 -16.39
N GLY A 420 5.28 -31.38 -17.00
CA GLY A 420 6.07 -32.49 -16.46
C GLY A 420 5.29 -33.34 -15.47
N THR A 421 6.04 -34.08 -14.65
CA THR A 421 5.51 -34.95 -13.60
C THR A 421 5.62 -34.27 -12.23
N VAL A 422 4.78 -34.71 -11.29
CA VAL A 422 4.86 -34.24 -9.90
C VAL A 422 6.07 -34.92 -9.21
N PRO A 423 7.02 -34.16 -8.63
CA PRO A 423 8.16 -34.72 -7.91
C PRO A 423 7.75 -35.63 -6.74
N ASP A 424 8.28 -36.86 -6.71
CA ASP A 424 8.07 -37.83 -5.62
C ASP A 424 8.70 -37.37 -4.29
N THR A 425 9.68 -36.44 -4.36
CA THR A 425 10.30 -35.83 -3.18
C THR A 425 9.28 -35.12 -2.27
N PHE A 426 8.20 -34.57 -2.82
CA PHE A 426 7.14 -33.96 -2.01
C PHE A 426 6.43 -34.96 -1.09
N GLY A 427 6.27 -36.22 -1.50
CA GLY A 427 5.66 -37.26 -0.66
C GLY A 427 6.52 -37.66 0.53
N HIS A 428 7.83 -37.42 0.43
CA HIS A 428 8.80 -37.67 1.49
C HIS A 428 9.04 -36.45 2.40
N ASN A 429 8.46 -35.30 2.07
CA ASN A 429 8.59 -34.10 2.90
C ASN A 429 7.79 -34.24 4.20
N HIS A 430 8.47 -34.14 5.34
CA HIS A 430 7.84 -34.32 6.64
C HIS A 430 7.12 -33.09 7.19
N MET A 431 7.42 -31.91 6.64
CA MET A 431 6.86 -30.62 7.05
C MET A 431 5.70 -30.17 6.15
N LEU A 432 5.60 -30.69 4.93
CA LEU A 432 4.58 -30.32 3.96
C LEU A 432 3.18 -30.73 4.44
N LYS A 433 2.32 -29.73 4.66
CA LYS A 433 0.94 -29.87 5.12
C LYS A 433 -0.08 -29.56 4.02
N ASP A 434 0.29 -28.74 3.05
CA ASP A 434 -0.59 -28.31 1.97
C ASP A 434 0.22 -28.21 0.67
N LEU A 435 -0.21 -28.98 -0.32
CA LEU A 435 0.34 -29.06 -1.67
C LEU A 435 -0.81 -28.90 -2.65
N ARG A 436 -0.89 -27.75 -3.32
CA ARG A 436 -1.92 -27.47 -4.32
C ARG A 436 -1.29 -27.28 -5.69
N LEU A 437 -1.64 -28.18 -6.60
CA LEU A 437 -1.06 -28.25 -7.95
C LEU A 437 -2.11 -28.23 -9.06
N GLY A 438 -3.41 -28.26 -8.72
CA GLY A 438 -4.52 -28.33 -9.69
C GLY A 438 -4.54 -27.17 -10.69
N GLY A 439 -5.13 -27.39 -11.86
CA GLY A 439 -5.20 -26.38 -12.93
C GLY A 439 -3.84 -26.08 -13.56
N ASN A 440 -3.01 -27.10 -13.76
CA ASN A 440 -1.73 -27.02 -14.50
C ASN A 440 -1.74 -28.02 -15.66
N LYS A 441 -0.60 -28.20 -16.33
CA LYS A 441 -0.37 -29.14 -17.44
C LYS A 441 0.43 -30.37 -17.01
N PHE A 442 0.19 -30.88 -15.80
CA PHE A 442 0.88 -32.07 -15.28
C PHE A 442 0.37 -33.35 -15.95
N HIS A 443 1.29 -34.27 -16.23
CA HIS A 443 1.02 -35.57 -16.85
C HIS A 443 1.73 -36.71 -16.08
N GLY A 444 1.56 -37.95 -16.55
CA GLY A 444 2.04 -39.15 -15.86
C GLY A 444 1.11 -39.56 -14.72
N THR A 445 1.68 -39.98 -13.59
CA THR A 445 0.92 -40.43 -12.42
C THR A 445 1.26 -39.57 -11.20
N VAL A 446 0.32 -39.48 -10.25
CA VAL A 446 0.61 -38.92 -8.92
C VAL A 446 1.47 -39.92 -8.15
N PRO A 447 2.68 -39.54 -7.69
CA PRO A 447 3.54 -40.45 -6.94
C PRO A 447 2.85 -41.07 -5.71
N GLY A 448 2.97 -42.39 -5.53
CA GLY A 448 2.30 -43.11 -4.44
C GLY A 448 2.71 -42.64 -3.03
N SER A 449 3.91 -42.08 -2.88
CA SER A 449 4.38 -41.47 -1.64
C SER A 449 3.49 -40.29 -1.21
N LEU A 450 2.98 -39.50 -2.15
CA LEU A 450 2.05 -38.40 -1.88
C LEU A 450 0.68 -38.90 -1.44
N CYS A 451 0.22 -40.00 -2.05
CA CYS A 451 -1.09 -40.58 -1.77
C CYS A 451 -1.15 -41.26 -0.39
N THR A 452 -0.01 -41.74 0.10
CA THR A 452 0.12 -42.41 1.41
C THR A 452 0.57 -41.46 2.53
N ASN A 453 1.09 -40.28 2.19
CA ASN A 453 1.50 -39.29 3.19
C ASN A 453 0.27 -38.64 3.84
N VAL A 454 -0.02 -39.11 5.04
CA VAL A 454 -1.18 -38.75 5.85
C VAL A 454 -1.21 -37.31 6.38
N ARG A 455 -0.16 -36.51 6.15
CA ARG A 455 -0.07 -35.09 6.57
C ARG A 455 -0.44 -34.14 5.46
N ILE A 456 -0.23 -34.55 4.20
CA ILE A 456 -0.44 -33.70 3.03
C ILE A 456 -1.92 -33.36 2.89
N ASN A 457 -2.18 -32.12 2.48
CA ASN A 457 -3.49 -31.56 2.21
C ASN A 457 -4.44 -31.69 3.40
N SER A 458 -3.95 -31.35 4.59
CA SER A 458 -4.68 -31.48 5.87
C SER A 458 -5.17 -32.91 6.13
N GLY A 459 -4.39 -33.90 5.70
CA GLY A 459 -4.73 -35.32 5.83
C GLY A 459 -5.79 -35.83 4.87
N ARG A 460 -6.22 -35.03 3.88
CA ARG A 460 -7.19 -35.45 2.85
C ARG A 460 -6.71 -36.67 2.05
N ALA A 461 -5.40 -36.89 1.94
CA ALA A 461 -4.85 -38.10 1.34
C ALA A 461 -5.33 -39.39 2.04
N ARG A 462 -5.67 -39.35 3.34
CA ARG A 462 -6.26 -40.51 4.05
C ARG A 462 -7.64 -40.89 3.52
N GLN A 463 -8.40 -39.89 3.07
CA GLN A 463 -9.79 -40.07 2.67
C GLN A 463 -9.91 -40.32 1.16
N PHE A 464 -9.14 -39.58 0.36
CA PHE A 464 -9.26 -39.59 -1.10
C PHE A 464 -8.03 -40.16 -1.81
N GLY A 465 -7.02 -40.64 -1.08
CA GLY A 465 -5.79 -41.16 -1.68
C GLY A 465 -5.11 -40.12 -2.57
N CYS A 466 -4.72 -40.53 -3.77
CA CYS A 466 -4.07 -39.65 -4.76
C CYS A 466 -4.97 -38.50 -5.24
N ASP A 467 -6.29 -38.69 -5.24
CA ASP A 467 -7.24 -37.68 -5.69
C ASP A 467 -7.20 -36.42 -4.81
N ALA A 468 -6.77 -36.54 -3.55
CA ALA A 468 -6.54 -35.40 -2.66
C ALA A 468 -5.43 -34.47 -3.15
N VAL A 469 -4.57 -34.92 -4.06
CA VAL A 469 -3.44 -34.17 -4.61
C VAL A 469 -3.81 -33.61 -5.98
N LEU A 470 -4.22 -34.48 -6.90
CA LEU A 470 -4.70 -34.14 -8.24
C LEU A 470 -5.75 -35.16 -8.69
N CYS A 471 -6.86 -34.70 -9.26
CA CYS A 471 -7.82 -35.60 -9.91
C CYS A 471 -7.17 -36.37 -11.08
N PRO A 472 -7.50 -37.66 -11.26
CA PRO A 472 -6.97 -38.45 -12.37
C PRO A 472 -7.57 -38.01 -13.71
N LEU A 473 -6.98 -38.47 -14.82
CA LEU A 473 -7.52 -38.22 -16.16
C LEU A 473 -8.95 -38.74 -16.30
N GLY A 474 -9.79 -37.99 -17.02
CA GLY A 474 -11.23 -38.25 -17.12
C GLY A 474 -12.04 -37.78 -15.92
N PHE A 475 -11.39 -37.19 -14.90
CA PHE A 475 -12.04 -36.64 -13.72
C PHE A 475 -11.59 -35.20 -13.44
N TYR A 476 -12.48 -34.41 -12.84
CA TYR A 476 -12.23 -32.99 -12.55
C TYR A 476 -12.86 -32.54 -11.24
N SER A 477 -12.41 -31.40 -10.72
CA SER A 477 -13.09 -30.63 -9.67
C SER A 477 -12.72 -29.16 -9.81
N ASP A 478 -13.48 -28.21 -9.25
CA ASP A 478 -13.16 -26.78 -9.40
C ASP A 478 -11.74 -26.42 -8.93
N ALA A 479 -11.19 -27.17 -7.97
CA ALA A 479 -9.84 -26.99 -7.45
C ALA A 479 -8.78 -27.91 -8.09
N GLY A 480 -9.19 -28.87 -8.93
CA GLY A 480 -8.31 -29.87 -9.53
C GLY A 480 -7.91 -31.02 -8.59
N TYR A 481 -8.53 -31.14 -7.42
CA TYR A 481 -8.32 -32.23 -6.46
C TYR A 481 -9.61 -32.51 -5.66
N ALA A 482 -9.69 -33.67 -5.02
CA ALA A 482 -10.79 -34.05 -4.15
C ALA A 482 -10.71 -33.37 -2.77
N SER A 483 -11.84 -32.85 -2.31
CA SER A 483 -11.97 -32.20 -1.00
C SER A 483 -13.30 -32.51 -0.31
N ALA A 484 -13.42 -32.15 0.98
CA ALA A 484 -14.66 -32.34 1.73
C ALA A 484 -15.80 -31.51 1.11
N GLY A 485 -16.74 -32.19 0.44
CA GLY A 485 -17.85 -31.58 -0.30
C GLY A 485 -17.67 -31.52 -1.83
N SER A 486 -16.47 -31.82 -2.34
CA SER A 486 -16.19 -31.86 -3.79
C SER A 486 -15.14 -32.92 -4.11
N GLY A 487 -15.58 -34.18 -4.27
CA GLY A 487 -14.74 -35.24 -4.83
C GLY A 487 -14.42 -35.00 -6.32
N CYS A 488 -13.50 -35.78 -6.88
CA CYS A 488 -13.25 -35.78 -8.31
C CYS A 488 -14.47 -36.37 -9.04
N LYS A 489 -15.07 -35.58 -9.93
CA LYS A 489 -16.25 -35.96 -10.72
C LYS A 489 -15.80 -36.49 -12.07
N SER A 490 -16.42 -37.56 -12.55
CA SER A 490 -16.16 -38.08 -13.90
C SER A 490 -16.64 -37.06 -14.94
N CYS A 491 -15.94 -36.97 -16.07
CA CYS A 491 -16.36 -36.13 -17.18
C CYS A 491 -17.66 -36.65 -17.83
N PRO A 492 -18.51 -35.73 -18.35
CA PRO A 492 -19.67 -36.12 -19.14
C PRO A 492 -19.29 -36.92 -20.40
N ASP A 493 -20.25 -37.67 -20.93
CA ASP A 493 -20.05 -38.47 -22.15
C ASP A 493 -19.54 -37.61 -23.32
N GLY A 494 -18.45 -38.06 -23.95
CA GLY A 494 -17.80 -37.37 -25.06
C GLY A 494 -16.86 -36.23 -24.64
N GLU A 495 -16.66 -36.00 -23.34
CA GLU A 495 -15.67 -35.08 -22.79
C GLU A 495 -14.61 -35.82 -21.98
N SER A 496 -13.44 -35.21 -21.82
CA SER A 496 -12.40 -35.72 -20.92
C SER A 496 -11.47 -34.58 -20.46
N THR A 497 -10.48 -34.90 -19.64
CA THR A 497 -9.47 -33.98 -19.11
C THR A 497 -8.10 -34.30 -19.69
N MET A 498 -7.31 -33.27 -19.97
CA MET A 498 -6.02 -33.44 -20.67
C MET A 498 -4.86 -33.65 -19.71
N TYR A 499 -5.00 -33.14 -18.49
CA TYR A 499 -3.93 -33.10 -17.50
C TYR A 499 -4.47 -33.53 -16.14
N LEU A 500 -3.57 -34.03 -15.30
CA LEU A 500 -3.88 -34.33 -13.92
C LEU A 500 -4.35 -33.07 -13.19
N GLY A 501 -5.41 -33.23 -12.40
CA GLY A 501 -6.04 -32.17 -11.63
C GLY A 501 -6.60 -31.03 -12.47
N SER A 502 -7.16 -31.36 -13.63
CA SER A 502 -7.92 -30.41 -14.45
C SER A 502 -9.12 -29.87 -13.68
N SER A 503 -9.44 -28.58 -13.87
CA SER A 503 -10.57 -27.93 -13.20
C SER A 503 -11.89 -28.01 -13.96
N LYS A 504 -11.85 -28.45 -15.22
CA LYS A 504 -12.99 -28.57 -16.13
C LYS A 504 -12.76 -29.71 -17.13
N CYS A 505 -13.84 -30.31 -17.59
CA CYS A 505 -13.83 -31.20 -18.75
C CYS A 505 -13.99 -30.39 -20.05
N ARG A 506 -13.56 -30.98 -21.17
CA ARG A 506 -13.82 -30.44 -22.50
C ARG A 506 -13.95 -31.57 -23.52
N LYS A 507 -14.67 -31.32 -24.61
CA LYS A 507 -14.67 -32.20 -25.78
C LYS A 507 -13.31 -32.09 -26.46
N PHE A 508 -12.70 -33.22 -26.74
CA PHE A 508 -11.44 -33.25 -27.48
C PHE A 508 -11.67 -33.33 -28.97
N THR A 509 -10.93 -32.50 -29.68
CA THR A 509 -10.71 -32.66 -31.11
C THR A 509 -9.49 -33.56 -31.34
N GLN A 510 -9.35 -34.09 -32.56
CA GLN A 510 -8.11 -34.79 -32.97
C GLN A 510 -6.87 -33.92 -32.74
N ARG A 511 -7.01 -32.60 -32.96
CA ARG A 511 -5.95 -31.63 -32.69
C ARG A 511 -5.59 -31.53 -31.23
N ASP A 512 -6.57 -31.48 -30.34
CA ASP A 512 -6.32 -31.41 -28.90
C ASP A 512 -5.49 -32.62 -28.44
N PHE A 513 -5.87 -33.81 -28.91
CA PHE A 513 -5.14 -35.03 -28.62
C PHE A 513 -3.70 -34.99 -29.17
N LEU A 514 -3.53 -34.59 -30.43
CA LEU A 514 -2.20 -34.49 -31.04
C LEU A 514 -1.35 -33.43 -30.33
N SER A 515 -1.87 -32.23 -30.06
CA SER A 515 -1.12 -31.21 -29.32
C SER A 515 -0.69 -31.69 -27.93
N MET A 516 -1.55 -32.39 -27.20
CA MET A 516 -1.18 -33.03 -25.93
C MET A 516 -0.09 -34.07 -26.12
N PHE A 517 -0.23 -34.93 -27.13
CA PHE A 517 0.77 -35.94 -27.45
C PHE A 517 2.13 -35.28 -27.74
N PHE A 518 2.15 -34.22 -28.55
CA PHE A 518 3.36 -33.43 -28.81
C PHE A 518 3.98 -32.89 -27.53
N ASP A 519 3.18 -32.27 -26.66
CA ASP A 519 3.65 -31.69 -25.40
C ASP A 519 4.24 -32.77 -24.47
N VAL A 520 3.53 -33.88 -24.27
CA VAL A 520 3.95 -34.99 -23.38
C VAL A 520 5.20 -35.69 -23.89
N MET A 521 5.34 -35.82 -25.20
CA MET A 521 6.47 -36.48 -25.86
C MET A 521 7.69 -35.57 -26.03
N GLY A 522 7.66 -34.35 -25.46
CA GLY A 522 8.74 -33.38 -25.59
C GLY A 522 8.95 -32.94 -27.04
N GLY A 523 7.86 -32.77 -27.79
CA GLY A 523 7.83 -32.49 -29.22
C GLY A 523 8.71 -31.33 -29.68
N GLU A 524 8.91 -30.35 -28.80
CA GLU A 524 9.83 -29.23 -29.04
C GLU A 524 11.28 -29.68 -29.30
N SER A 525 11.69 -30.82 -28.74
CA SER A 525 13.03 -31.39 -28.93
C SER A 525 13.13 -32.31 -30.16
N TRP A 526 12.03 -32.55 -30.88
CA TRP A 526 12.06 -33.37 -32.08
C TRP A 526 12.83 -32.68 -33.21
N PRO A 527 13.45 -33.46 -34.13
CA PRO A 527 14.09 -32.90 -35.32
C PRO A 527 13.14 -32.01 -36.12
N VAL A 528 13.64 -30.88 -36.65
CA VAL A 528 12.83 -29.86 -37.35
C VAL A 528 11.93 -30.46 -38.44
N GLU A 529 12.45 -31.38 -39.25
CA GLU A 529 11.70 -32.07 -40.31
C GLU A 529 10.51 -32.90 -39.78
N ARG A 530 10.61 -33.38 -38.55
CA ARG A 530 9.64 -34.27 -37.90
C ARG A 530 8.66 -33.53 -36.99
N LYS A 531 8.92 -32.26 -36.66
CA LYS A 531 7.98 -31.37 -35.98
C LYS A 531 7.36 -30.30 -36.89
N ARG A 532 7.59 -30.37 -38.21
CA ARG A 532 7.01 -29.42 -39.18
C ARG A 532 5.48 -29.43 -39.10
N GLY A 533 4.88 -28.24 -39.01
CA GLY A 533 3.43 -28.03 -38.97
C GLY A 533 2.78 -28.31 -37.61
N TRP A 534 3.43 -29.04 -36.71
CA TRP A 534 2.90 -29.30 -35.36
C TRP A 534 2.65 -27.99 -34.61
N LEU A 535 1.51 -27.90 -33.93
CA LEU A 535 1.01 -26.72 -33.23
C LEU A 535 0.75 -25.49 -34.12
N GLU A 536 0.89 -25.60 -35.44
CA GLU A 536 0.58 -24.51 -36.36
C GLU A 536 -0.94 -24.42 -36.59
N HIS A 537 -1.56 -23.37 -36.04
CA HIS A 537 -3.01 -23.20 -36.09
C HIS A 537 -3.59 -23.03 -37.51
N SER A 538 -2.79 -22.51 -38.45
CA SER A 538 -3.16 -22.31 -39.86
C SER A 538 -3.22 -23.60 -40.68
N LEU A 539 -2.60 -24.68 -40.22
CA LEU A 539 -2.51 -25.93 -40.97
C LEU A 539 -3.36 -27.01 -40.32
N SER A 540 -4.25 -27.63 -41.12
CA SER A 540 -4.92 -28.88 -40.70
C SER A 540 -3.89 -29.91 -40.22
N GLU A 541 -4.27 -30.71 -39.22
CA GLU A 541 -3.39 -31.70 -38.59
C GLU A 541 -2.90 -32.74 -39.59
N CYS A 542 -3.65 -32.96 -40.67
CA CYS A 542 -3.30 -33.84 -41.79
C CYS A 542 -2.06 -33.39 -42.57
N HIS A 543 -1.64 -32.13 -42.40
CA HIS A 543 -0.40 -31.59 -42.99
C HIS A 543 0.77 -31.61 -42.01
N TRP A 544 0.56 -32.06 -40.77
CA TRP A 544 1.62 -32.16 -39.78
C TRP A 544 2.52 -33.35 -40.12
N ALA A 545 3.83 -33.18 -39.92
CA ALA A 545 4.78 -34.23 -40.22
C ALA A 545 4.48 -35.51 -39.42
N GLY A 546 4.35 -36.64 -40.12
CA GLY A 546 4.06 -37.94 -39.52
C GLY A 546 2.57 -38.18 -39.21
N ILE A 547 1.66 -37.32 -39.64
CA ILE A 547 0.21 -37.55 -39.52
C ILE A 547 -0.36 -37.94 -40.88
N SER A 548 -1.18 -38.98 -40.93
CA SER A 548 -2.02 -39.30 -42.08
C SER A 548 -3.49 -39.16 -41.74
N CYS A 549 -4.28 -38.71 -42.70
CA CYS A 549 -5.73 -38.62 -42.59
C CYS A 549 -6.42 -39.38 -43.72
N ASP A 550 -7.67 -39.72 -43.51
CA ASP A 550 -8.57 -40.19 -44.57
C ASP A 550 -9.10 -39.03 -45.43
N GLU A 551 -9.98 -39.37 -46.38
CA GLU A 551 -10.59 -38.42 -47.31
C GLU A 551 -11.49 -37.38 -46.62
N ASP A 552 -12.00 -37.70 -45.43
CA ASP A 552 -12.84 -36.79 -44.62
C ASP A 552 -11.99 -35.89 -43.70
N GLY A 553 -10.65 -36.01 -43.76
CA GLY A 553 -9.72 -35.22 -42.95
C GLY A 553 -9.63 -35.70 -41.49
N ILE A 554 -10.07 -36.94 -41.22
CA ILE A 554 -9.95 -37.57 -39.91
C ILE A 554 -8.58 -38.25 -39.83
N VAL A 555 -7.86 -37.98 -38.75
CA VAL A 555 -6.56 -38.60 -38.49
C VAL A 555 -6.72 -40.12 -38.36
N ASN A 556 -6.08 -40.87 -39.26
CA ASN A 556 -6.16 -42.33 -39.33
C ASN A 556 -4.81 -43.03 -39.20
N GLY A 557 -3.71 -42.28 -39.11
CA GLY A 557 -2.38 -42.85 -38.90
C GLY A 557 -1.38 -41.85 -38.34
N LEU A 558 -0.43 -42.39 -37.57
CA LEU A 558 0.66 -41.67 -36.92
C LEU A 558 1.98 -42.42 -37.21
N ASP A 559 2.86 -41.80 -38.00
CA ASP A 559 4.17 -42.33 -38.40
C ASP A 559 5.29 -41.60 -37.63
N PHE A 560 5.73 -42.22 -36.53
CA PHE A 560 6.73 -41.66 -35.62
C PHE A 560 8.15 -42.17 -35.89
N PRO A 561 9.20 -41.34 -35.69
CA PRO A 561 10.58 -41.71 -35.95
C PRO A 561 11.26 -42.45 -34.77
N ILE A 562 10.59 -43.40 -34.11
CA ILE A 562 11.22 -44.18 -33.03
C ILE A 562 11.80 -45.49 -33.57
N ASN A 563 12.73 -45.37 -34.52
CA ASN A 563 13.72 -46.41 -34.76
C ASN A 563 14.93 -46.10 -33.86
N GLY A 564 14.84 -46.41 -32.56
CA GLY A 564 16.03 -46.41 -31.68
C GLY A 564 15.89 -45.95 -30.23
N VAL A 565 14.73 -45.45 -29.77
CA VAL A 565 14.51 -45.18 -28.34
C VAL A 565 13.70 -46.33 -27.77
N GLN A 566 14.27 -47.07 -26.80
CA GLN A 566 13.47 -47.98 -25.98
C GLN A 566 12.46 -47.15 -25.21
N LEU A 567 11.21 -47.15 -25.65
CA LEU A 567 10.10 -46.69 -24.84
C LEU A 567 9.96 -47.68 -23.68
N SER A 568 10.13 -47.23 -22.44
CA SER A 568 9.93 -48.08 -21.27
C SER A 568 8.47 -48.51 -21.18
N ASP A 569 8.18 -49.64 -20.52
CA ASP A 569 6.78 -50.06 -20.29
C ASP A 569 5.98 -48.99 -19.51
N ASP A 570 6.67 -48.19 -18.68
CA ASP A 570 6.12 -47.03 -17.97
C ASP A 570 5.78 -45.85 -18.91
N PHE A 571 6.34 -45.82 -20.12
CA PHE A 571 6.07 -44.83 -21.17
C PHE A 571 4.86 -45.19 -22.03
N LEU A 572 4.61 -46.48 -22.25
CA LEU A 572 3.43 -46.96 -22.99
C LEU A 572 2.14 -46.96 -22.14
N MET A 573 2.28 -46.97 -20.82
CA MET A 573 1.17 -46.88 -19.86
C MET A 573 0.78 -45.44 -19.48
N ARG A 574 1.64 -44.46 -19.77
CA ARG A 574 1.37 -43.01 -19.61
C ARG A 574 0.73 -42.45 -20.88
#